data_AF-A0A0S3SSL2-F1
#
_entry.id   AF-A0A0S3SSL2-F1
#
_cell.length_a   1.000
_cell.length_b   1.000
_cell.length_c   1.000
_cell.angle_alpha   90.00
_cell.angle_beta   90.00
_cell.angle_gamma   90.00
#
_symmetry.space_group_name_H-M   'P 1'
#
loop_
_entity.id
_entity.type
_entity.pdbx_description
1 polymer ?
#
loop_
_entity_poly.entity_id
_entity_poly.type
_entity_poly.pdbx_seq_one_letter_code
_entity_poly.pdbx_strand_id
1 'polypeptide(L)'
;MAVEEELTKTKAFIRHVITGRWFMIFASCLIMAVSGATYMFGLYSNEVKTSLGYDQSTLNLISFFKDLGANLGIFSGLINEVSPPWVILAMGATMNFVGYFMIWLSVTSRIAKPQLWQMCLYFYIGANSQSFANTGALVNCVQSFPRSRGSVIGLLKGYVGLSGAIFTQLYHALYGDNSKTLIFLIGWLPAAVSFIFLPTVRVLSITPQPREIKVEFHKG
;
A
#
# COMPACT_ATOMS: atom_id res chain seq x y z
N MET A 1 -15.84 -39.43 -6.55
CA MET A 1 -14.55 -39.75 -5.89
C MET A 1 -13.35 -39.17 -6.62
N ALA A 2 -13.05 -39.53 -7.87
CA ALA A 2 -11.86 -39.01 -8.59
C ALA A 2 -11.84 -37.47 -8.78
N VAL A 3 -12.99 -36.84 -9.07
CA VAL A 3 -13.10 -35.38 -9.20
C VAL A 3 -12.86 -34.65 -7.87
N GLU A 4 -13.32 -35.23 -6.77
CA GLU A 4 -13.16 -34.66 -5.43
C GLU A 4 -11.70 -34.75 -4.98
N GLU A 5 -11.03 -35.85 -5.30
CA GLU A 5 -9.61 -36.07 -4.99
C GLU A 5 -8.70 -35.16 -5.83
N GLU A 6 -8.98 -34.99 -7.13
CA GLU A 6 -8.29 -34.02 -7.99
C GLU A 6 -8.51 -32.59 -7.49
N LEU A 7 -9.75 -32.21 -7.17
CA LEU A 7 -10.05 -30.90 -6.62
C LEU A 7 -9.29 -30.65 -5.29
N THR A 8 -9.14 -31.68 -4.47
CA THR A 8 -8.41 -31.60 -3.19
C THR A 8 -6.91 -31.47 -3.42
N LYS A 9 -6.32 -32.21 -4.38
CA LYS A 9 -4.91 -32.07 -4.79
C LYS A 9 -4.63 -30.71 -5.42
N THR A 10 -5.51 -30.22 -6.30
CA THR A 10 -5.41 -28.89 -6.89
C THR A 10 -5.51 -27.80 -5.82
N LYS A 11 -6.46 -27.91 -4.87
CA LYS A 11 -6.57 -26.98 -3.73
C LYS A 11 -5.32 -27.00 -2.86
N ALA A 12 -4.74 -28.18 -2.59
CA ALA A 12 -3.52 -28.31 -1.80
C ALA A 12 -2.30 -27.73 -2.54
N PHE A 13 -2.17 -27.95 -3.85
CA PHE A 13 -1.11 -27.39 -4.68
C PHE A 13 -1.23 -25.86 -4.78
N ILE A 14 -2.43 -25.34 -5.07
CA ILE A 14 -2.71 -23.90 -5.09
C ILE A 14 -2.41 -23.28 -3.73
N ARG A 15 -2.82 -23.93 -2.63
CA ARG A 15 -2.49 -23.48 -1.28
C ARG A 15 -0.99 -23.46 -1.08
N HIS A 16 -0.26 -24.49 -1.51
CA HIS A 16 1.19 -24.53 -1.36
C HIS A 16 1.90 -23.42 -2.14
N VAL A 17 1.48 -23.17 -3.39
CA VAL A 17 1.98 -22.07 -4.23
C VAL A 17 1.69 -20.71 -3.61
N ILE A 18 0.46 -20.47 -3.14
CA ILE A 18 0.05 -19.21 -2.49
C ILE A 18 0.78 -19.01 -1.16
N THR A 19 1.14 -20.09 -0.45
CA THR A 19 1.94 -20.01 0.78
C THR A 19 3.46 -19.95 0.54
N GLY A 20 3.90 -19.98 -0.72
CA GLY A 20 5.31 -19.96 -1.06
C GLY A 20 5.99 -18.61 -0.77
N ARG A 21 7.25 -18.65 -0.32
CA ARG A 21 8.10 -17.45 -0.10
C ARG A 21 8.20 -16.55 -1.34
N TRP A 22 8.25 -17.14 -2.53
CA TRP A 22 8.30 -16.41 -3.80
C TRP A 22 6.98 -15.71 -4.15
N PHE A 23 5.85 -16.33 -3.83
CA PHE A 23 4.54 -15.74 -4.03
C PHE A 23 4.32 -14.55 -3.08
N MET A 24 4.91 -14.59 -1.87
CA MET A 24 4.95 -13.42 -0.98
C MET A 24 5.70 -12.24 -1.61
N ILE A 25 6.91 -12.47 -2.15
CA ILE A 25 7.65 -11.40 -2.82
C ILE A 25 6.80 -10.83 -3.96
N PHE A 26 6.20 -11.70 -4.78
CA PHE A 26 5.31 -11.27 -5.86
C PHE A 26 4.13 -10.42 -5.36
N ALA A 27 3.43 -10.86 -4.31
CA ALA A 27 2.34 -10.13 -3.68
C ALA A 27 2.80 -8.76 -3.16
N SER A 28 3.93 -8.72 -2.46
CA SER A 28 4.52 -7.47 -1.95
C SER A 28 4.96 -6.55 -3.09
N CYS A 29 5.54 -7.06 -4.18
CA CYS A 29 5.86 -6.26 -5.36
C CYS A 29 4.62 -5.60 -5.94
N LEU A 30 3.51 -6.35 -6.05
CA LEU A 30 2.25 -5.82 -6.57
C LEU A 30 1.66 -4.74 -5.64
N ILE A 31 1.65 -4.98 -4.32
CA ILE A 31 1.23 -3.97 -3.34
C ILE A 31 2.10 -2.71 -3.46
N MET A 32 3.42 -2.86 -3.57
CA MET A 32 4.36 -1.75 -3.71
C MET A 32 4.20 -1.01 -5.03
N ALA A 33 3.89 -1.72 -6.12
CA ALA A 33 3.63 -1.15 -7.45
C ALA A 33 2.38 -0.28 -7.50
N VAL A 34 1.45 -0.44 -6.55
CA VAL A 34 0.23 0.38 -6.45
C VAL A 34 0.26 1.34 -5.26
N SER A 35 1.34 1.33 -4.48
CA SER A 35 1.53 2.22 -3.34
C SER A 35 2.01 3.64 -3.75
N GLY A 36 2.15 3.95 -5.03
CA GLY A 36 2.63 5.28 -5.49
C GLY A 36 1.73 6.50 -5.30
N ALA A 37 0.63 6.36 -4.57
CA ALA A 37 -0.48 7.30 -4.50
C ALA A 37 -0.09 8.75 -4.14
N THR A 38 0.95 8.91 -3.31
CA THR A 38 1.44 10.22 -2.84
C THR A 38 2.29 10.96 -3.87
N TYR A 39 2.98 10.23 -4.77
CA TYR A 39 3.77 10.84 -5.86
C TYR A 39 2.87 11.51 -6.91
N MET A 40 1.65 11.00 -7.06
CA MET A 40 0.63 11.50 -7.97
C MET A 40 0.00 12.81 -7.53
N PHE A 41 0.26 13.30 -6.31
CA PHE A 41 -0.36 14.52 -5.77
C PHE A 41 -0.22 15.71 -6.73
N GLY A 42 0.92 15.86 -7.40
CA GLY A 42 1.14 16.93 -8.37
C GLY A 42 0.18 16.91 -9.58
N LEU A 43 -0.36 15.76 -9.95
CA LEU A 43 -1.25 15.63 -11.11
C LEU A 43 -2.69 16.06 -10.81
N TYR A 44 -3.16 15.89 -9.57
CA TYR A 44 -4.54 16.22 -9.20
C TYR A 44 -4.66 17.36 -8.18
N SER A 45 -3.56 17.86 -7.62
CA SER A 45 -3.58 18.98 -6.66
C SER A 45 -4.21 20.24 -7.25
N ASN A 46 -3.92 20.55 -8.52
CA ASN A 46 -4.55 21.67 -9.23
C ASN A 46 -6.06 21.49 -9.36
N GLU A 47 -6.52 20.26 -9.57
CA GLU A 47 -7.94 19.95 -9.69
C GLU A 47 -8.68 20.00 -8.36
N VAL A 48 -8.00 19.62 -7.27
CA VAL A 48 -8.49 19.84 -5.90
C VAL A 48 -8.63 21.34 -5.63
N LYS A 49 -7.66 22.15 -6.07
CA LYS A 49 -7.67 23.61 -5.91
C LYS A 49 -8.82 24.25 -6.65
N THR A 50 -8.97 23.98 -7.94
CA THR A 50 -10.01 24.57 -8.80
C THR A 50 -11.40 24.09 -8.40
N SER A 51 -11.58 22.80 -8.10
CA SER A 51 -12.89 22.24 -7.75
C SER A 51 -13.43 22.79 -6.43
N LEU A 52 -12.57 23.08 -5.46
CA LEU A 52 -12.99 23.55 -4.13
C LEU A 52 -12.94 25.07 -3.99
N GLY A 53 -12.23 25.76 -4.90
CA GLY A 53 -11.96 27.20 -4.82
C GLY A 53 -10.92 27.52 -3.75
N TYR A 54 -9.94 26.64 -3.56
CA TYR A 54 -8.85 26.83 -2.61
C TYR A 54 -7.73 27.69 -3.19
N ASP A 55 -6.94 28.30 -2.31
CA ASP A 55 -5.80 29.11 -2.70
C ASP A 55 -4.48 28.32 -2.61
N GLN A 56 -3.39 28.86 -3.14
CA GLN A 56 -2.09 28.20 -3.15
C GLN A 56 -1.56 27.95 -1.72
N SER A 57 -1.81 28.88 -0.79
CA SER A 57 -1.46 28.71 0.63
C SER A 57 -2.13 27.48 1.23
N THR A 58 -3.41 27.26 0.89
CA THR A 58 -4.19 26.10 1.29
C THR A 58 -3.62 24.79 0.75
N LEU A 59 -3.23 24.76 -0.53
CA LEU A 59 -2.56 23.60 -1.12
C LEU A 59 -1.20 23.32 -0.46
N ASN A 60 -0.43 24.36 -0.13
CA ASN A 60 0.86 24.22 0.53
C ASN A 60 0.67 23.60 1.93
N LEU A 61 -0.36 24.04 2.67
CA LEU A 61 -0.73 23.44 3.95
C LEU A 61 -1.11 21.95 3.77
N ILE A 62 -1.92 21.62 2.76
CA ILE A 62 -2.29 20.23 2.45
C ILE A 62 -1.04 19.40 2.12
N SER A 63 -0.12 19.92 1.29
CA SER A 63 1.12 19.21 0.98
C SER A 63 1.96 19.01 2.23
N PHE A 64 2.07 20.02 3.09
CA PHE A 64 2.79 19.88 4.36
C PHE A 64 2.20 18.78 5.25
N PHE A 65 0.87 18.70 5.37
CA PHE A 65 0.22 17.62 6.13
C PHE A 65 0.37 16.24 5.47
N LYS A 66 0.32 16.17 4.13
CA LYS A 66 0.62 14.97 3.37
C LYS A 66 2.06 14.50 3.64
N ASP A 67 3.02 15.42 3.58
CA ASP A 67 4.43 15.13 3.82
C ASP A 67 4.66 14.75 5.29
N LEU A 68 3.97 15.38 6.25
CA LEU A 68 3.95 14.95 7.65
C LEU A 68 3.42 13.53 7.78
N GLY A 69 2.31 13.17 7.12
CA GLY A 69 1.76 11.81 7.16
C GLY A 69 2.70 10.77 6.56
N ALA A 70 3.39 11.11 5.47
CA ALA A 70 4.39 10.24 4.86
C ALA A 70 5.64 10.07 5.74
N ASN A 71 6.05 11.10 6.46
CA ASN A 71 7.24 11.08 7.32
C ASN A 71 6.97 10.53 8.73
N LEU A 72 5.76 10.70 9.28
CA LEU A 72 5.34 10.18 10.59
C LEU A 72 4.96 8.69 10.54
N GLY A 73 5.68 7.91 9.74
CA GLY A 73 5.54 6.45 9.66
C GLY A 73 6.04 5.71 10.92
N ILE A 74 6.58 6.40 11.91
CA ILE A 74 7.08 5.81 13.17
C ILE A 74 5.98 4.99 13.86
N PHE A 75 4.73 5.44 13.78
CA PHE A 75 3.59 4.69 14.33
C PHE A 75 3.38 3.34 13.64
N SER A 76 3.60 3.24 12.32
CA SER A 76 3.47 1.94 11.65
C SER A 76 4.56 0.96 12.07
N GLY A 77 5.77 1.46 12.35
CA GLY A 77 6.87 0.67 12.89
C GLY A 77 6.58 0.15 14.30
N LEU A 78 6.13 1.03 15.21
CA LEU A 78 5.81 0.65 16.58
C LEU A 78 4.65 -0.35 16.65
N ILE A 79 3.60 -0.11 15.84
CA ILE A 79 2.47 -1.05 15.74
C ILE A 79 2.94 -2.39 15.16
N ASN A 80 3.95 -2.41 14.29
CA ASN A 80 4.53 -3.65 13.76
C ASN A 80 5.27 -4.51 14.77
N GLU A 81 5.74 -3.94 15.87
CA GLU A 81 6.34 -4.73 16.94
C GLU A 81 5.29 -5.49 17.74
N VAL A 82 4.08 -4.93 17.88
CA VAL A 82 3.02 -5.48 18.73
C VAL A 82 1.99 -6.27 17.91
N SER A 83 1.76 -5.88 16.66
CA SER A 83 0.72 -6.42 15.79
C SER A 83 1.31 -7.28 14.66
N PRO A 84 0.62 -8.34 14.25
CA PRO A 84 1.06 -9.15 13.13
C PRO A 84 0.98 -8.37 11.79
N PRO A 85 1.87 -8.65 10.81
CA PRO A 85 1.99 -7.88 9.57
C PRO A 85 0.70 -7.75 8.75
N TRP A 86 -0.19 -8.74 8.82
CA TRP A 86 -1.47 -8.71 8.11
C TRP A 86 -2.43 -7.64 8.67
N VAL A 87 -2.40 -7.34 9.97
CA VAL A 87 -3.24 -6.29 10.59
C VAL A 87 -2.80 -4.93 10.08
N ILE A 88 -1.50 -4.71 10.00
CA ILE A 88 -0.90 -3.44 9.57
C ILE A 88 -1.19 -3.20 8.10
N LEU A 89 -1.09 -4.24 7.27
CA LEU A 89 -1.47 -4.16 5.87
C LEU A 89 -2.96 -3.87 5.69
N ALA A 90 -3.84 -4.52 6.49
CA ALA A 90 -5.28 -4.26 6.47
C ALA A 90 -5.61 -2.83 6.92
N MET A 91 -4.96 -2.33 7.97
CA MET A 91 -5.09 -0.95 8.43
C MET A 91 -4.64 0.02 7.34
N GLY A 92 -3.47 -0.22 6.72
CA GLY A 92 -2.98 0.58 5.61
C GLY A 92 -3.97 0.62 4.44
N ALA A 93 -4.48 -0.54 4.01
CA ALA A 93 -5.47 -0.64 2.94
C ALA A 93 -6.76 0.14 3.25
N THR A 94 -7.24 0.04 4.50
CA THR A 94 -8.45 0.73 4.95
C THR A 94 -8.22 2.24 5.03
N MET A 95 -7.08 2.68 5.58
CA MET A 95 -6.70 4.10 5.61
C MET A 95 -6.54 4.67 4.20
N ASN A 96 -5.97 3.90 3.28
CA ASN A 96 -5.81 4.29 1.89
C ASN A 96 -7.19 4.51 1.24
N PHE A 97 -8.06 3.51 1.34
CA PHE A 97 -9.41 3.59 0.80
C PHE A 97 -10.16 4.79 1.39
N VAL A 98 -10.24 4.91 2.72
CA VAL A 98 -10.98 5.98 3.39
C VAL A 98 -10.42 7.35 3.04
N GLY A 99 -9.09 7.54 3.09
CA GLY A 99 -8.45 8.82 2.82
C GLY A 99 -8.71 9.31 1.39
N TYR A 100 -8.38 8.48 0.39
CA TYR A 100 -8.52 8.85 -1.01
C TYR A 100 -9.97 8.87 -1.50
N PHE A 101 -10.84 8.00 -0.96
CA PHE A 101 -12.27 8.02 -1.28
C PHE A 101 -12.95 9.28 -0.75
N MET A 102 -12.60 9.75 0.46
CA MET A 102 -13.10 11.02 0.99
C MET A 102 -12.62 12.23 0.17
N ILE A 103 -11.36 12.22 -0.28
CA ILE A 103 -10.83 13.24 -1.21
C ILE A 103 -11.64 13.22 -2.52
N TRP A 104 -11.89 12.04 -3.09
CA TRP A 104 -12.65 11.89 -4.32
C TRP A 104 -14.09 12.41 -4.20
N LEU A 105 -14.80 12.06 -3.12
CA LEU A 105 -16.16 12.54 -2.86
C LEU A 105 -16.22 14.07 -2.74
N SER A 106 -15.20 14.65 -2.11
CA SER A 106 -15.08 16.10 -1.94
C SER A 106 -14.83 16.81 -3.27
N VAL A 107 -13.95 16.27 -4.13
CA VAL A 107 -13.64 16.85 -5.45
C VAL A 107 -14.81 16.68 -6.44
N THR A 108 -15.57 15.59 -6.32
CA THR A 108 -16.77 15.34 -7.14
C THR A 108 -17.99 16.14 -6.66
N SER A 109 -17.83 17.00 -5.65
CA SER A 109 -18.92 17.80 -5.05
C SER A 109 -20.12 16.95 -4.59
N ARG A 110 -19.87 15.68 -4.22
CA ARG A 110 -20.90 14.77 -3.69
C ARG A 110 -21.15 14.99 -2.20
N ILE A 111 -20.23 15.68 -1.52
CA ILE A 111 -20.34 16.11 -0.12
C ILE A 111 -20.25 17.64 -0.10
N ALA A 112 -20.85 18.28 0.92
CA ALA A 112 -20.65 19.70 1.20
C ALA A 112 -19.15 20.04 1.26
N LYS A 113 -18.76 21.22 0.76
CA LYS A 113 -17.35 21.64 0.71
C LYS A 113 -16.67 21.40 2.06
N PRO A 114 -15.72 20.44 2.16
CA PRO A 114 -15.07 20.15 3.42
C PRO A 114 -14.24 21.36 3.87
N GLN A 115 -14.14 21.53 5.18
CA GLN A 115 -13.24 22.52 5.73
C GLN A 115 -11.79 22.12 5.46
N LEU A 116 -10.89 23.11 5.38
CA LEU A 116 -9.46 22.87 5.10
C LEU A 116 -8.84 21.80 6.01
N TRP A 117 -9.14 21.86 7.31
CA TRP A 117 -8.68 20.87 8.28
C TRP A 117 -9.07 19.42 7.90
N GLN A 118 -10.30 19.21 7.40
CA GLN A 118 -10.77 17.88 7.00
C GLN A 118 -9.98 17.36 5.80
N MET A 119 -9.69 18.24 4.82
CA MET A 119 -8.85 17.87 3.68
C MET A 119 -7.42 17.55 4.10
N CYS A 120 -6.82 18.37 4.98
CA CYS A 120 -5.51 18.07 5.55
C CYS A 120 -5.48 16.71 6.24
N LEU A 121 -6.54 16.37 6.99
CA LEU A 121 -6.67 15.09 7.66
C LEU A 121 -6.83 13.93 6.67
N TYR A 122 -7.61 14.08 5.59
CA TYR A 122 -7.73 13.04 4.57
C TYR A 122 -6.41 12.78 3.83
N PHE A 123 -5.68 13.84 3.48
CA PHE A 123 -4.34 13.71 2.88
C PHE A 123 -3.33 13.13 3.85
N TYR A 124 -3.39 13.51 5.13
CA TYR A 124 -2.56 12.92 6.18
C TYR A 124 -2.82 11.41 6.31
N ILE A 125 -4.08 10.98 6.38
CA ILE A 125 -4.46 9.56 6.47
C ILE A 125 -4.04 8.81 5.20
N GLY A 126 -4.33 9.36 4.02
CA GLY A 126 -3.95 8.77 2.74
C GLY A 126 -2.43 8.64 2.60
N ALA A 127 -1.66 9.63 3.03
CA ALA A 127 -0.21 9.57 3.04
C ALA A 127 0.34 8.59 4.09
N ASN A 128 -0.26 8.54 5.28
CA ASN A 128 0.15 7.60 6.33
C ASN A 128 -0.11 6.13 5.93
N SER A 129 -1.16 5.88 5.14
CA SER A 129 -1.46 4.53 4.61
C SER A 129 -0.26 3.88 3.89
N GLN A 130 0.59 4.71 3.26
CA GLN A 130 1.82 4.27 2.59
C GLN A 130 2.83 3.69 3.54
N SER A 131 3.02 4.32 4.69
CA SER A 131 3.94 3.85 5.73
C SER A 131 3.46 2.52 6.32
N PHE A 132 2.15 2.29 6.42
CA PHE A 132 1.59 1.02 6.86
C PHE A 132 1.75 -0.09 5.81
N ALA A 133 1.43 0.19 4.54
CA ALA A 133 1.61 -0.77 3.45
C ALA A 133 3.09 -1.15 3.27
N ASN A 134 3.98 -0.15 3.29
CA ASN A 134 5.43 -0.36 3.25
C ASN A 134 5.90 -1.24 4.41
N THR A 135 5.55 -0.92 5.66
CA THR A 135 5.98 -1.72 6.80
C THR A 135 5.42 -3.15 6.73
N GLY A 136 4.13 -3.31 6.47
CA GLY A 136 3.48 -4.63 6.42
C GLY A 136 4.03 -5.55 5.32
N ALA A 137 4.29 -5.01 4.12
CA ALA A 137 4.83 -5.79 3.00
C ALA A 137 6.35 -6.01 3.11
N LEU A 138 7.10 -4.95 3.46
CA LEU A 138 8.56 -4.97 3.50
C LEU A 138 9.08 -5.81 4.67
N VAL A 139 8.56 -5.60 5.88
CA VAL A 139 9.02 -6.36 7.06
C VAL A 139 8.78 -7.85 6.85
N ASN A 140 7.61 -8.21 6.34
CA ASN A 140 7.28 -9.61 6.06
C ASN A 140 8.23 -10.25 5.02
N CYS A 141 8.57 -9.52 3.94
CA CYS A 141 9.51 -10.00 2.94
C CYS A 141 10.94 -10.12 3.47
N VAL A 142 11.39 -9.17 4.30
CA VAL A 142 12.73 -9.17 4.89
C VAL A 142 12.90 -10.29 5.90
N GLN A 143 11.88 -10.52 6.75
CA GLN A 143 11.86 -11.67 7.67
C GLN A 143 11.84 -12.99 6.91
N SER A 144 11.16 -13.04 5.76
CA SER A 144 11.11 -14.22 4.91
C SER A 144 12.38 -14.48 4.11
N PHE A 145 13.30 -13.52 3.97
CA PHE A 145 14.57 -13.69 3.24
C PHE A 145 15.73 -13.02 3.99
N PRO A 146 16.15 -13.57 5.14
CA PRO A 146 17.13 -12.92 6.00
C PRO A 146 18.53 -12.86 5.39
N ARG A 147 18.85 -13.69 4.38
CA ARG A 147 20.14 -13.71 3.68
C ARG A 147 20.26 -12.70 2.53
N SER A 148 19.14 -12.23 1.98
CA SER A 148 19.10 -11.32 0.81
C SER A 148 18.24 -10.07 1.06
N ARG A 149 18.19 -9.60 2.33
CA ARG A 149 17.38 -8.46 2.77
C ARG A 149 17.58 -7.22 1.90
N GLY A 150 18.84 -6.88 1.59
CA GLY A 150 19.19 -5.70 0.79
C GLY A 150 18.59 -5.73 -0.62
N SER A 151 18.73 -6.86 -1.33
CA SER A 151 18.17 -7.03 -2.67
C SER A 151 16.64 -6.99 -2.67
N VAL A 152 15.99 -7.61 -1.67
CA VAL A 152 14.53 -7.61 -1.55
C VAL A 152 14.00 -6.21 -1.24
N ILE A 153 14.64 -5.48 -0.32
CA ILE A 153 14.28 -4.09 -0.01
C ILE A 153 14.45 -3.20 -1.24
N GLY A 154 15.58 -3.35 -1.96
CA GLY A 154 15.86 -2.59 -3.18
C GLY A 154 14.82 -2.84 -4.26
N LEU A 155 14.44 -4.11 -4.46
CA LEU A 155 13.42 -4.50 -5.44
C LEU A 155 12.05 -3.92 -5.06
N LEU A 156 11.61 -4.06 -3.81
CA LEU A 156 10.32 -3.52 -3.35
C LEU A 156 10.27 -2.00 -3.44
N LYS A 157 11.31 -1.29 -2.99
CA LYS A 157 11.40 0.18 -3.14
C LYS A 157 11.49 0.60 -4.60
N GLY A 158 12.12 -0.21 -5.46
CA GLY A 158 12.12 -0.02 -6.91
C GLY A 158 10.70 -0.03 -7.48
N TYR A 159 9.84 -0.97 -7.07
CA TYR A 159 8.43 -0.98 -7.45
C TYR A 159 7.65 0.24 -6.95
N VAL A 160 7.96 0.74 -5.75
CA VAL A 160 7.40 2.01 -5.25
C VAL A 160 7.83 3.18 -6.14
N GLY A 161 9.08 3.24 -6.60
CA GLY A 161 9.50 4.27 -7.56
C GLY A 161 8.79 4.13 -8.92
N LEU A 162 8.67 2.90 -9.43
CA LEU A 162 7.99 2.59 -10.70
C LEU A 162 6.49 2.86 -10.65
N SER A 163 5.86 2.74 -9.48
CA SER A 163 4.41 2.94 -9.30
C SER A 163 3.93 4.30 -9.81
N GLY A 164 4.72 5.36 -9.62
CA GLY A 164 4.41 6.69 -10.16
C GLY A 164 4.30 6.67 -11.69
N ALA A 165 5.25 6.02 -12.37
CA ALA A 165 5.21 5.89 -13.83
C ALA A 165 4.02 5.02 -14.29
N ILE A 166 3.75 3.91 -13.59
CA ILE A 166 2.60 3.03 -13.87
C ILE A 166 1.29 3.81 -13.79
N PHE A 167 1.07 4.57 -12.71
CA PHE A 167 -0.13 5.38 -12.56
C PHE A 167 -0.23 6.51 -13.58
N THR A 168 0.89 7.17 -13.93
CA THR A 168 0.90 8.19 -14.98
C THR A 168 0.50 7.60 -16.34
N GLN A 169 1.03 6.43 -16.69
CA GLN A 169 0.65 5.75 -17.92
C GLN A 169 -0.82 5.30 -17.90
N LEU A 170 -1.28 4.77 -16.77
CA LEU A 170 -2.67 4.34 -16.61
C LEU A 170 -3.64 5.53 -16.68
N TYR A 171 -3.24 6.68 -16.14
CA TYR A 171 -3.99 7.94 -16.25
C TYR A 171 -4.17 8.38 -17.69
N HIS A 172 -3.07 8.45 -18.46
CA HIS A 172 -3.13 8.84 -19.86
C HIS A 172 -3.86 7.80 -20.72
N ALA A 173 -3.64 6.50 -20.48
CA ALA A 173 -4.19 5.42 -21.29
C ALA A 173 -5.69 5.17 -21.08
N LEU A 174 -6.18 5.25 -19.83
CA LEU A 174 -7.58 4.93 -19.52
C LEU A 174 -8.48 6.16 -19.44
N TYR A 175 -7.96 7.35 -19.10
CA TYR A 175 -8.80 8.45 -18.63
C TYR A 175 -8.58 9.81 -19.32
N GLY A 176 -7.58 9.92 -20.20
CA GLY A 176 -7.48 10.99 -21.21
C GLY A 176 -7.73 12.42 -20.70
N ASP A 177 -7.13 12.79 -19.56
CA ASP A 177 -7.21 14.09 -18.84
C ASP A 177 -8.27 14.29 -17.74
N ASN A 178 -9.00 13.24 -17.32
CA ASN A 178 -9.94 13.37 -16.19
C ASN A 178 -9.30 13.07 -14.82
N SER A 179 -8.71 14.08 -14.18
CA SER A 179 -8.06 13.98 -12.86
C SER A 179 -8.98 13.50 -11.73
N LYS A 180 -10.29 13.72 -11.82
CA LYS A 180 -11.26 13.23 -10.82
C LYS A 180 -11.27 11.69 -10.77
N THR A 181 -11.14 11.06 -11.93
CA THR A 181 -11.12 9.59 -12.03
C THR A 181 -9.78 9.01 -11.60
N LEU A 182 -8.69 9.77 -11.74
CA LEU A 182 -7.39 9.41 -11.18
C LEU A 182 -7.44 9.31 -9.66
N ILE A 183 -8.08 10.25 -8.96
CA ILE A 183 -8.22 10.19 -7.49
C ILE A 183 -9.02 8.95 -7.09
N PHE A 184 -10.09 8.61 -7.83
CA PHE A 184 -10.86 7.39 -7.60
C PHE A 184 -9.97 6.15 -7.75
N LEU A 185 -9.24 6.06 -8.87
CA LEU A 185 -8.36 4.94 -9.17
C LEU A 185 -7.31 4.72 -8.09
N ILE A 186 -6.69 5.79 -7.60
CA ILE A 186 -5.71 5.74 -6.51
C ILE A 186 -6.34 5.33 -5.18
N GLY A 187 -7.64 5.56 -4.96
CA GLY A 187 -8.30 5.17 -3.72
C GLY A 187 -8.73 3.71 -3.67
N TRP A 188 -9.27 3.16 -4.75
CA TRP A 188 -9.77 1.77 -4.74
C TRP A 188 -8.73 0.74 -5.17
N LEU A 189 -7.85 1.08 -6.12
CA LEU A 189 -6.93 0.10 -6.72
C LEU A 189 -5.89 -0.43 -5.73
N PRO A 190 -5.21 0.42 -4.92
CA PRO A 190 -4.26 -0.06 -3.92
C PRO A 190 -4.97 -0.83 -2.80
N ALA A 191 -6.15 -0.39 -2.39
CA ALA A 191 -6.97 -1.08 -1.41
C ALA A 191 -7.40 -2.47 -1.91
N ALA A 192 -7.91 -2.58 -3.14
CA ALA A 192 -8.34 -3.84 -3.74
C ALA A 192 -7.18 -4.82 -3.85
N VAL A 193 -6.03 -4.38 -4.36
CA VAL A 193 -4.81 -5.20 -4.43
C VAL A 193 -4.39 -5.66 -3.03
N SER A 194 -4.37 -4.75 -2.04
CA SER A 194 -4.01 -5.10 -0.66
C SER A 194 -4.98 -6.10 -0.02
N PHE A 195 -6.29 -5.99 -0.29
CA PHE A 195 -7.31 -6.94 0.17
C PHE A 195 -7.21 -8.30 -0.53
N ILE A 196 -6.87 -8.34 -1.82
CA ILE A 196 -6.66 -9.60 -2.56
C ILE A 196 -5.45 -10.36 -2.01
N PHE A 197 -4.37 -9.64 -1.65
CA PHE A 197 -3.13 -10.25 -1.14
C PHE A 197 -3.08 -10.40 0.38
N LEU A 198 -4.08 -9.89 1.11
CA LEU A 198 -4.21 -10.02 2.56
C LEU A 198 -4.20 -11.47 3.06
N PRO A 199 -4.92 -12.44 2.44
CA PRO A 199 -4.88 -13.85 2.83
C PRO A 199 -3.48 -14.46 2.69
N THR A 200 -2.74 -14.08 1.64
CA THR A 200 -1.36 -14.52 1.39
C THR A 200 -0.43 -14.06 2.51
N VAL A 201 -0.52 -12.79 2.89
CA VAL A 201 0.28 -12.19 3.97
C VAL A 201 -0.08 -12.79 5.33
N ARG A 202 -1.38 -13.06 5.57
CA ARG A 202 -1.86 -13.71 6.81
C ARG A 202 -1.26 -15.10 6.99
N VAL A 203 -1.26 -15.95 5.97
CA VAL A 203 -0.83 -17.36 6.12
C VAL A 203 0.67 -17.49 6.40
N LEU A 204 1.50 -16.65 5.79
CA LEU A 204 2.94 -16.68 6.02
C LEU A 204 3.35 -16.10 7.39
N SER A 205 2.60 -15.11 7.92
CA SER A 205 2.86 -14.57 9.27
C SER A 205 2.62 -15.57 10.42
N ILE A 206 1.82 -16.62 10.17
CA ILE A 206 1.48 -17.65 11.17
C ILE A 206 2.58 -18.73 11.26
N THR A 207 3.58 -18.71 10.37
CA THR A 207 4.66 -19.70 10.36
C THR A 207 6.00 -19.08 10.72
N PRO A 208 6.33 -18.87 12.01
CA PRO A 208 7.73 -18.74 12.41
C PRO A 208 8.44 -20.04 12.06
N GLN A 209 9.24 -20.05 10.99
CA GLN A 209 10.06 -21.21 10.66
C GLN A 209 11.25 -21.26 11.64
N PRO A 210 11.40 -22.31 12.47
CA PRO A 210 12.39 -22.36 13.56
C PRO A 210 13.86 -22.49 13.13
N ARG A 211 14.18 -22.35 11.83
CA ARG A 211 15.35 -23.04 11.25
C ARG A 211 16.42 -22.16 10.61
N GLU A 212 16.50 -20.87 10.95
CA GLU A 212 17.65 -20.04 10.55
C GLU A 212 18.34 -19.30 11.71
N ILE A 213 18.05 -19.64 12.98
CA ILE A 213 18.87 -19.22 14.14
C ILE A 213 19.88 -20.33 14.48
N LYS A 214 20.76 -20.71 13.55
CA LYS A 214 21.95 -21.53 13.85
C LYS A 214 23.10 -21.23 12.91
N VAL A 215 23.44 -19.95 12.69
CA VAL A 215 24.75 -19.64 12.09
C VAL A 215 25.31 -18.31 12.59
N GLU A 216 25.38 -18.08 13.90
CA GLU A 216 26.18 -16.95 14.40
C GLU A 216 26.59 -17.10 15.88
N PHE A 217 27.17 -18.25 16.26
CA PHE A 217 28.04 -18.35 17.44
C PHE A 217 29.10 -19.43 17.23
N HIS A 218 30.03 -19.21 16.30
CA HIS A 218 31.33 -19.85 16.41
C HIS A 218 32.42 -19.10 15.67
N LYS A 219 33.56 -18.95 16.38
CA LYS A 219 34.82 -18.26 16.07
C LYS A 219 34.82 -16.81 16.58
N GLY A 220 35.41 -16.51 17.74
CA GLY A 220 36.58 -17.12 18.39
C GLY A 220 37.78 -16.26 18.05
#